data_AF-A0A816X2A8-F1
#
_entry.id   AF-A0A816X2A8-F1
#
_cell.length_a   1.000
_cell.length_b   1.000
_cell.length_c   1.000
_cell.angle_alpha   90.00
_cell.angle_beta   90.00
_cell.angle_gamma   90.00
#
_symmetry.space_group_name_H-M   'P 1'
#
loop_
_entity.id
_entity.type
_entity.pdbx_description
1 polymer ?
#
loop_
_entity_poly.entity_id
_entity_poly.type
_entity_poly.pdbx_seq_one_letter_code
_entity_poly.pdbx_strand_id
1 'polypeptide(L)'
;MNNTASISIMLPVALAVVHELGIYSENSLNRQQAAVINVTFDSTNGEGSDENKIEELTHTTQIVKHRFLLAVAYSSSIVGLSSLVGIAPNVYLKGFVERHITDGTVAIFCGILPLILPDSNPFNRNHDWKYESIVKWTQLEQTVSWGSILLLGAGLTIATTFEVC
;
A
#
# COMPACT_ATOMS: atom_id res chain seq x y z
N MET A 1 -10.28 -6.34 -9.33
CA MET A 1 -10.14 -7.78 -9.00
C MET A 1 -10.03 -7.88 -7.50
N ASN A 2 -10.91 -8.64 -6.84
CA ASN A 2 -10.89 -8.79 -5.38
C ASN A 2 -9.61 -9.51 -4.94
N ASN A 3 -8.95 -9.07 -3.85
CA ASN A 3 -7.71 -9.68 -3.35
C ASN A 3 -7.85 -11.20 -3.16
N THR A 4 -9.03 -11.65 -2.73
CA THR A 4 -9.38 -13.08 -2.61
C THR A 4 -9.30 -13.83 -3.95
N ALA A 5 -9.72 -13.22 -5.06
CA ALA A 5 -9.64 -13.85 -6.38
C ALA A 5 -8.19 -13.97 -6.86
N SER A 6 -7.37 -12.94 -6.61
CA SER A 6 -5.94 -12.97 -6.94
C SER A 6 -5.20 -14.05 -6.14
N ILE A 7 -5.50 -14.19 -4.85
CA ILE A 7 -4.94 -15.24 -3.99
C ILE A 7 -5.39 -16.63 -4.46
N SER A 8 -6.68 -16.82 -4.76
CA SER A 8 -7.18 -18.12 -5.25
C SER A 8 -6.55 -18.57 -6.57
N ILE A 9 -6.20 -17.64 -7.46
CA ILE A 9 -5.50 -17.93 -8.72
C ILE A 9 -4.01 -18.24 -8.49
N MET A 10 -3.40 -17.55 -7.53
CA MET A 10 -1.96 -17.69 -7.23
C MET A 10 -1.64 -18.87 -6.30
N LEU A 11 -2.62 -19.32 -5.51
CA LEU A 11 -2.47 -20.38 -4.52
C LEU A 11 -1.97 -21.72 -5.12
N PRO A 12 -2.50 -22.24 -6.25
CA PRO A 12 -2.00 -23.47 -6.85
C PRO A 12 -0.53 -23.37 -7.29
N VAL A 13 -0.14 -22.22 -7.86
CA VAL A 13 1.25 -21.98 -8.31
C VAL A 13 2.20 -21.87 -7.12
N ALA A 14 1.80 -21.14 -6.08
CA ALA A 14 2.60 -21.00 -4.86
C ALA A 14 2.79 -22.35 -4.15
N LEU A 15 1.75 -23.18 -4.09
CA LEU A 15 1.83 -24.54 -3.53
C LEU A 15 2.71 -25.46 -4.38
N ALA A 16 2.65 -25.36 -5.71
CA ALA A 16 3.53 -26.12 -6.60
C ALA A 16 5.01 -25.74 -6.40
N VAL A 17 5.32 -24.46 -6.26
CA VAL A 17 6.68 -23.98 -5.95
C VAL A 17 7.13 -24.46 -4.58
N VAL A 18 6.27 -24.39 -3.57
CA VAL A 18 6.55 -24.93 -2.23
C VAL A 18 6.78 -26.44 -2.25
N HIS A 19 6.04 -27.17 -3.08
CA HIS A 19 6.19 -28.61 -3.26
C HIS A 19 7.52 -28.95 -3.93
N GLU A 20 7.87 -28.24 -5.00
CA GLU A 20 9.18 -28.35 -5.68
C GLU A 20 10.34 -27.99 -4.74
N LEU A 21 10.21 -26.94 -3.93
CA LEU A 21 11.22 -26.60 -2.92
C LEU A 21 11.33 -27.66 -1.83
N GLY A 22 10.23 -28.34 -1.49
CA GLY A 22 10.24 -29.49 -0.58
C GLY A 22 11.03 -30.66 -1.15
N ILE A 23 10.73 -31.04 -2.40
CA ILE A 23 11.46 -32.10 -3.13
C ILE A 23 12.93 -31.70 -3.32
N TYR A 24 13.20 -30.43 -3.61
CA TYR A 24 14.55 -29.89 -3.75
C TYR A 24 15.31 -29.94 -2.42
N SER A 25 14.66 -29.62 -1.29
CA SER A 25 15.26 -29.69 0.05
C SER A 25 15.66 -31.13 0.39
N GLU A 26 14.77 -32.10 0.18
CA GLU A 26 15.02 -33.52 0.45
C GLU A 26 16.09 -34.11 -0.49
N ASN A 27 16.04 -33.76 -1.79
CA ASN A 27 17.06 -34.15 -2.76
C ASN A 27 18.42 -33.47 -2.51
N SER A 28 18.44 -32.24 -2.00
CA SER A 28 19.68 -31.55 -1.63
C SER A 28 20.30 -32.15 -0.37
N LEU A 29 19.50 -32.60 0.60
CA LEU A 29 19.98 -33.37 1.75
C LEU A 29 20.58 -34.71 1.31
N ASN A 30 19.91 -35.44 0.40
CA ASN A 30 20.43 -36.68 -0.18
C ASN A 30 21.67 -36.47 -1.07
N ARG A 31 21.79 -35.35 -1.80
CA ARG A 31 23.00 -35.03 -2.57
C ARG A 31 24.15 -34.53 -1.71
N GLN A 32 23.86 -33.82 -0.62
CA GLN A 32 24.86 -33.46 0.40
C GLN A 32 25.36 -34.75 1.07
N GLN A 33 24.47 -35.66 1.47
CA GLN A 33 24.85 -36.96 2.01
C GLN A 33 25.64 -37.79 0.98
N ALA A 34 25.22 -37.87 -0.29
CA ALA A 34 25.92 -38.65 -1.32
C ALA A 34 27.28 -38.06 -1.75
N ALA A 35 27.45 -36.73 -1.71
CA ALA A 35 28.75 -36.09 -1.92
C ALA A 35 29.67 -36.17 -0.68
N VAL A 36 29.09 -36.16 0.53
CA VAL A 36 29.80 -36.26 1.81
C VAL A 36 30.18 -37.71 2.14
N ILE A 37 29.42 -38.72 1.68
CA ILE A 37 29.78 -40.14 1.80
C ILE A 37 31.12 -40.46 1.10
N ASN A 38 31.52 -39.66 0.10
CA ASN A 38 32.85 -39.74 -0.52
C ASN A 38 33.92 -38.84 0.14
N VAL A 39 33.57 -37.96 1.08
CA VAL A 39 34.48 -36.97 1.67
C VAL A 39 34.82 -37.25 3.15
N THR A 40 34.02 -38.02 3.89
CA THR A 40 34.33 -38.33 5.29
C THR A 40 33.98 -39.77 5.64
N PHE A 41 34.85 -40.70 5.26
CA PHE A 41 35.14 -41.84 6.12
C PHE A 41 35.97 -41.28 7.29
N ASP A 42 35.31 -41.01 8.42
CA ASP A 42 35.82 -41.06 9.79
C ASP A 42 35.09 -40.06 10.70
N SER A 43 34.07 -40.54 11.43
CA SER A 43 33.81 -40.17 12.84
C SER A 43 32.50 -40.79 13.35
N THR A 44 32.69 -41.91 14.04
CA THR A 44 32.02 -42.39 15.26
C THR A 44 30.51 -42.21 15.47
N ASN A 45 29.84 -43.37 15.46
CA ASN A 45 28.67 -43.82 16.20
C ASN A 45 28.05 -42.86 17.24
N GLY A 46 26.76 -42.60 17.06
CA GLY A 46 25.86 -41.99 18.02
C GLY A 46 24.41 -42.23 17.60
N GLU A 47 23.94 -43.47 17.76
CA GLU A 47 22.53 -43.86 17.61
C GLU A 47 21.70 -43.11 18.67
N GLY A 48 20.88 -42.14 18.23
CA GLY A 48 20.07 -41.28 19.09
C GLY A 48 19.80 -39.87 18.54
N SER A 49 20.40 -39.51 17.40
CA SER A 49 20.30 -38.16 16.82
C SER A 49 19.22 -38.00 15.75
N ASP A 50 18.75 -39.07 15.12
CA ASP A 50 17.96 -38.98 13.89
C ASP A 50 16.51 -38.47 14.09
N GLU A 51 15.81 -38.87 15.17
CA GLU A 51 14.44 -38.39 15.43
C GLU A 51 14.40 -36.88 15.72
N ASN A 52 15.35 -36.36 16.52
CA ASN A 52 15.44 -34.94 16.83
C ASN A 52 15.82 -34.11 15.58
N LYS A 53 16.67 -34.65 14.70
CA LYS A 53 17.08 -33.99 13.46
C LYS A 53 15.95 -33.98 12.43
N ILE A 54 15.15 -35.04 12.36
CA ILE A 54 13.97 -35.15 11.51
C ILE A 54 12.88 -34.17 11.99
N GLU A 55 12.67 -34.00 13.30
CA GLU A 55 11.77 -32.97 13.85
C GLU A 55 12.27 -31.54 13.55
N GLU A 56 13.57 -31.28 13.69
CA GLU A 56 14.17 -29.96 13.44
C GLU A 56 14.16 -29.57 11.94
N LEU A 57 14.43 -30.54 11.05
CA LEU A 57 14.32 -30.38 9.59
C LEU A 57 12.87 -30.17 9.15
N THR A 58 11.92 -30.89 9.77
CA THR A 58 10.49 -30.73 9.46
C THR A 58 9.99 -29.36 9.89
N HIS A 59 10.40 -28.88 11.07
CA HIS A 59 10.05 -27.56 11.57
C HIS A 59 10.64 -26.44 10.70
N THR A 60 11.91 -26.55 10.31
CA THR A 60 12.58 -25.58 9.43
C THR A 60 11.90 -25.50 8.06
N THR A 61 11.51 -26.66 7.50
CA THR A 61 10.77 -26.73 6.22
C THR A 61 9.38 -26.10 6.35
N GLN A 62 8.66 -26.34 7.44
CA GLN A 62 7.35 -25.71 7.69
C GLN A 62 7.45 -24.19 7.85
N ILE A 63 8.53 -23.71 8.47
CA ILE A 63 8.80 -22.27 8.62
C ILE A 63 9.04 -21.61 7.25
N VAL A 64 9.84 -22.21 6.36
CA VAL A 64 10.06 -21.61 5.02
C VAL A 64 8.79 -21.64 4.16
N LYS A 65 7.95 -22.68 4.29
CA LYS A 65 6.64 -22.74 3.62
C LYS A 65 5.70 -21.62 4.08
N HIS A 66 5.57 -21.44 5.40
CA HIS A 66 4.72 -20.38 5.98
C HIS A 66 5.24 -18.99 5.61
N ARG A 67 6.56 -18.76 5.67
CA ARG A 67 7.15 -17.47 5.30
C ARG A 67 6.96 -17.12 3.83
N PHE A 68 7.10 -18.10 2.93
CA PHE A 68 6.89 -17.91 1.51
C PHE A 68 5.42 -17.60 1.19
N LEU A 69 4.48 -18.40 1.71
CA LEU A 69 3.04 -18.16 1.53
C LEU A 69 2.59 -16.81 2.12
N LEU A 70 3.13 -16.42 3.27
CA LEU A 70 2.84 -15.13 3.90
C LEU A 70 3.34 -13.95 3.06
N ALA A 71 4.56 -14.04 2.51
CA ALA A 71 5.11 -13.02 1.63
C ALA A 71 4.27 -12.84 0.36
N VAL A 72 3.87 -13.95 -0.27
CA VAL A 72 3.00 -13.99 -1.46
C VAL A 72 1.63 -13.34 -1.18
N ALA A 73 1.02 -13.65 -0.03
CA ALA A 73 -0.26 -13.05 0.38
C ALA A 73 -0.15 -11.55 0.68
N TYR A 74 0.97 -11.13 1.28
CA TYR A 74 1.23 -9.73 1.59
C TYR A 74 1.49 -8.90 0.32
N SER A 75 2.29 -9.42 -0.62
CA SER A 75 2.51 -8.79 -1.92
C SER A 75 1.21 -8.61 -2.71
N SER A 76 0.32 -9.61 -2.71
CA SER A 76 -1.01 -9.50 -3.34
C SER A 76 -1.86 -8.37 -2.75
N SER A 77 -1.74 -8.14 -1.43
CA SER A 77 -2.48 -7.08 -0.73
C SER A 77 -1.99 -5.67 -1.11
N ILE A 78 -0.69 -5.49 -1.35
CA ILE A 78 -0.12 -4.22 -1.82
C ILE A 78 -0.54 -3.92 -3.27
N VAL A 79 -0.60 -4.94 -4.14
CA VAL A 79 -1.10 -4.79 -5.52
C VAL A 79 -2.61 -4.48 -5.55
N GLY A 80 -3.37 -4.96 -4.56
CA GLY A 80 -4.78 -4.61 -4.38
C GLY A 80 -5.01 -3.17 -3.93
N LEU A 81 -4.05 -2.56 -3.22
CA LEU A 81 -4.09 -1.17 -2.78
C LEU A 81 -3.70 -0.17 -3.88
N SER A 82 -2.82 -0.56 -4.81
CA SER A 82 -2.35 0.33 -5.89
C SER A 82 -3.42 0.61 -6.95
N SER A 83 -4.47 -0.21 -7.02
CA SER A 83 -5.55 -0.05 -7.99
C SER A 83 -6.84 0.37 -7.29
N LEU A 84 -7.37 1.54 -7.69
CA LEU A 84 -8.58 2.18 -7.14
C LEU A 84 -9.85 1.29 -7.20
N VAL A 85 -9.80 0.18 -7.96
CA VAL A 85 -10.89 -0.79 -8.19
C VAL A 85 -10.75 -2.05 -7.32
N GLY A 86 -9.69 -2.18 -6.53
CA GLY A 86 -9.35 -3.40 -5.78
C GLY A 86 -10.04 -3.58 -4.42
N ILE A 87 -10.50 -2.50 -3.78
CA ILE A 87 -11.00 -2.51 -2.39
C ILE A 87 -12.34 -1.76 -2.32
N ALA A 88 -13.41 -2.46 -1.90
CA ALA A 88 -14.79 -1.98 -1.90
C ALA A 88 -15.02 -0.63 -1.17
N PRO A 89 -14.40 -0.37 0.01
CA PRO A 89 -14.43 0.94 0.64
C PRO A 89 -13.92 2.09 -0.24
N ASN A 90 -12.87 1.85 -1.02
CA ASN A 90 -12.24 2.88 -1.85
C ASN A 90 -13.08 3.20 -3.09
N VAL A 91 -13.82 2.22 -3.62
CA VAL A 91 -14.80 2.43 -4.70
C VAL A 91 -16.02 3.20 -4.20
N TYR A 92 -16.48 2.90 -2.98
CA TYR A 92 -17.57 3.64 -2.36
C TYR A 92 -17.18 5.09 -2.08
N LEU A 93 -15.96 5.30 -1.55
CA LEU A 93 -15.43 6.63 -1.30
C LEU A 93 -15.14 7.36 -2.60
N LYS A 94 -14.65 6.69 -3.66
CA LYS A 94 -14.56 7.25 -5.02
C LYS A 94 -15.94 7.70 -5.51
N GLY A 95 -16.97 6.86 -5.38
CA GLY A 95 -18.33 7.23 -5.79
C GLY A 95 -18.95 8.37 -4.98
N PHE A 96 -18.55 8.52 -3.71
CA PHE A 96 -18.95 9.65 -2.87
C PHE A 96 -18.19 10.93 -3.24
N VAL A 97 -16.86 10.85 -3.37
CA VAL A 97 -15.96 11.93 -3.81
C VAL A 97 -16.37 12.42 -5.19
N GLU A 98 -16.56 11.54 -6.17
CA GLU A 98 -16.89 11.91 -7.55
C GLU A 98 -18.31 12.51 -7.69
N ARG A 99 -19.19 12.30 -6.69
CA ARG A 99 -20.52 12.93 -6.62
C ARG A 99 -20.56 14.22 -5.79
N HIS A 100 -19.75 14.35 -4.75
CA HIS A 100 -19.82 15.45 -3.78
C HIS A 100 -18.65 16.42 -3.86
N ILE A 101 -17.51 15.97 -4.39
CA ILE A 101 -16.29 16.74 -4.59
C ILE A 101 -16.22 17.03 -6.09
N THR A 102 -16.78 18.17 -6.48
CA THR A 102 -16.56 18.73 -7.80
C THR A 102 -15.20 19.42 -7.82
N ASP A 103 -14.63 19.63 -9.01
CA ASP A 103 -13.36 20.36 -9.17
C ASP A 103 -13.38 21.74 -8.45
N GLY A 104 -14.58 22.32 -8.31
CA GLY A 104 -14.82 23.53 -7.52
C GLY A 104 -14.55 23.37 -6.03
N THR A 105 -14.95 22.26 -5.39
CA THR A 105 -14.65 22.01 -3.96
C THR A 105 -13.15 21.84 -3.74
N VAL A 106 -12.44 21.16 -4.65
CA VAL A 106 -10.98 21.01 -4.58
C VAL A 106 -10.28 22.36 -4.78
N ALA A 107 -10.74 23.17 -5.75
CA ALA A 107 -10.20 24.51 -5.98
C ALA A 107 -10.40 25.45 -4.79
N ILE A 108 -11.58 25.43 -4.17
CA ILE A 108 -11.89 26.21 -2.96
C ILE A 108 -11.04 25.72 -1.79
N PHE A 109 -10.90 24.40 -1.62
CA PHE A 109 -10.07 23.81 -0.56
C PHE A 109 -8.59 24.17 -0.73
N CYS A 110 -8.05 24.06 -1.94
CA CYS A 110 -6.67 24.48 -2.26
C CYS A 110 -6.45 26.00 -2.13
N GLY A 111 -7.49 26.82 -2.23
CA GLY A 111 -7.42 28.27 -1.99
C GLY A 111 -7.50 28.65 -0.49
N ILE A 112 -8.28 27.90 0.29
CA ILE A 112 -8.46 28.16 1.73
C ILE A 112 -7.35 27.50 2.58
N LEU A 113 -6.80 26.38 2.14
CA LEU A 113 -5.77 25.63 2.86
C LEU A 113 -4.45 26.42 3.09
N PRO A 114 -3.95 27.24 2.15
CA PRO A 114 -2.81 28.13 2.41
C PRO A 114 -3.15 29.30 3.35
N LEU A 115 -4.43 29.61 3.51
CA LEU A 115 -4.93 30.61 4.47
C LEU A 115 -4.99 30.03 5.89
N ILE A 116 -5.21 28.71 6.00
CA ILE A 116 -5.31 27.97 7.26
C ILE A 116 -3.97 27.42 7.76
N LEU A 117 -3.01 27.15 6.87
CA LEU A 117 -1.69 26.63 7.23
C LEU A 117 -0.74 27.77 7.65
N PRO A 118 -0.26 27.80 8.91
CA PRO A 118 0.84 28.67 9.30
C PRO A 118 2.16 28.15 8.73
N ASP A 119 3.02 29.06 8.25
CA ASP A 119 4.31 28.75 7.59
C ASP A 119 5.35 28.12 8.54
N SER A 120 5.08 28.11 9.85
CA SER A 120 6.03 27.61 10.85
C SER A 120 5.88 26.10 11.06
N ASN A 121 6.96 25.37 10.74
CA ASN A 121 7.05 23.92 10.83
C ASN A 121 6.77 23.39 12.26
N PRO A 122 5.75 22.53 12.47
CA PRO A 122 5.33 22.09 13.81
C PRO A 122 6.34 21.18 14.54
N PHE A 123 7.42 20.75 13.87
CA PHE A 123 8.42 19.83 14.43
C PHE A 123 9.73 20.50 14.90
N ASN A 124 9.88 21.82 14.73
CA ASN A 124 11.08 22.52 15.16
C ASN A 124 10.93 23.04 16.59
N ARG A 125 11.69 22.48 17.55
CA ARG A 125 11.52 22.72 19.00
C ARG A 125 12.08 24.05 19.51
N ASN A 126 12.54 24.94 18.63
CA ASN A 126 13.35 26.09 19.03
C ASN A 126 12.98 27.35 18.22
N HIS A 127 11.77 27.89 18.41
CA HIS A 127 11.41 29.17 17.82
C HIS A 127 10.52 30.04 18.72
N ASP A 128 10.90 31.31 18.81
CA ASP A 128 10.03 32.41 19.21
C ASP A 128 8.86 32.51 18.22
N TRP A 129 7.65 32.56 18.77
CA TRP A 129 6.38 32.40 18.06
C TRP A 129 6.06 33.66 17.26
N LYS A 130 6.57 33.73 16.03
CA LYS A 130 6.11 34.69 15.01
C LYS A 130 5.24 33.95 14.00
N TYR A 131 3.95 34.22 14.05
CA TYR A 131 2.98 33.71 13.09
C TYR A 131 3.04 34.54 11.81
N GLU A 132 3.75 34.08 10.79
CA GLU A 132 3.58 34.56 9.42
C GLU A 132 2.68 33.60 8.65
N SER A 133 1.52 34.10 8.24
CA SER A 133 0.62 33.43 7.30
C SER A 133 1.31 33.34 5.94
N ILE A 134 1.31 32.16 5.30
CA ILE A 134 1.90 31.93 3.97
C ILE A 134 1.27 32.86 2.92
N VAL A 135 -0.04 33.12 3.05
CA VAL A 135 -0.78 34.08 2.24
C VAL A 135 -1.43 35.11 3.17
N LYS A 136 -1.07 36.38 3.01
CA LYS A 136 -1.71 37.49 3.74
C LYS A 136 -3.04 37.81 3.06
N TRP A 137 -4.07 38.12 3.86
CA TRP A 137 -5.40 38.50 3.35
C TRP A 137 -5.34 39.64 2.32
N THR A 138 -4.40 40.57 2.49
CA THR A 138 -4.15 41.69 1.58
C THR A 138 -3.59 41.27 0.22
N GLN A 139 -2.82 40.18 0.15
CA GLN A 139 -2.31 39.62 -1.11
C GLN A 139 -3.41 38.90 -1.88
N LEU A 140 -4.33 38.23 -1.18
CA LEU A 140 -5.48 37.59 -1.79
C LEU A 140 -6.43 38.63 -2.40
N GLU A 141 -6.68 39.73 -1.70
CA GLU A 141 -7.56 40.81 -2.16
C GLU A 141 -7.07 41.48 -3.45
N GLN A 142 -5.75 41.66 -3.60
CA GLN A 142 -5.16 42.29 -4.79
C GLN A 142 -5.03 41.34 -5.99
N THR A 143 -4.91 40.04 -5.73
CA THR A 143 -4.70 39.04 -6.79
C THR A 143 -6.03 38.60 -7.41
N VAL A 144 -7.12 38.66 -6.66
CA VAL A 144 -8.44 38.22 -7.11
C VAL A 144 -9.18 39.34 -7.84
N SER A 145 -9.50 39.13 -9.11
CA SER A 145 -10.36 40.03 -9.89
C SER A 145 -11.83 39.83 -9.50
N TRP A 146 -12.26 40.51 -8.42
CA TRP A 146 -13.62 40.44 -7.89
C TRP A 146 -14.70 40.75 -8.92
N GLY A 147 -14.41 41.65 -9.87
CA GLY A 147 -15.31 41.97 -10.97
C GLY A 147 -15.56 40.76 -11.89
N SER A 148 -14.53 39.97 -12.20
CA SER A 148 -14.67 38.77 -13.02
C SER A 148 -15.50 37.69 -12.33
N ILE A 149 -15.31 37.51 -11.01
CA ILE A 149 -16.08 36.56 -10.20
C ILE A 149 -17.55 36.97 -10.07
N LEU A 150 -17.82 38.25 -9.80
CA LEU A 150 -19.20 38.76 -9.74
C LEU A 150 -19.91 38.67 -11.09
N LEU A 151 -19.19 38.94 -12.19
CA LEU A 151 -19.74 38.82 -13.54
C LEU A 151 -20.08 37.37 -13.89
N LEU A 152 -19.24 36.42 -13.49
CA LEU A 152 -19.47 34.99 -13.71
C LEU A 152 -20.69 34.49 -12.90
N GLY A 153 -20.82 34.93 -11.64
CA GLY A 153 -21.99 34.60 -10.81
C GLY A 153 -23.29 35.19 -11.35
N ALA A 154 -23.27 36.45 -11.81
CA ALA A 154 -24.43 37.09 -12.42
C ALA A 154 -24.87 36.36 -13.71
N GLY A 155 -23.93 36.01 -14.59
CA GLY A 155 -24.22 35.27 -15.82
C GLY A 155 -24.78 33.87 -15.59
N LEU A 156 -24.26 33.13 -14.62
CA LEU A 156 -24.76 31.80 -14.25
C LEU A 156 -26.19 31.87 -13.69
N THR A 157 -26.50 32.89 -12.88
CA THR A 157 -27.84 33.09 -12.32
C THR A 157 -28.86 33.44 -13.40
N ILE A 158 -28.46 34.24 -14.38
CA ILE A 158 -29.30 34.58 -15.52
C ILE A 158 -29.56 33.33 -16.37
N ALA A 159 -28.53 32.52 -16.63
CA ALA A 159 -28.67 31.29 -17.41
C ALA A 159 -29.63 30.29 -16.74
N THR A 160 -29.51 30.07 -15.42
CA THR A 160 -30.41 29.16 -14.70
C THR A 160 -31.84 29.69 -14.67
N THR A 161 -32.05 31.01 -14.65
CA THR A 161 -33.39 31.60 -14.68
C THR A 161 -34.17 31.22 -15.95
N PHE A 162 -33.49 31.04 -17.09
CA PHE A 162 -34.12 30.61 -18.34
C PHE A 162 -34.30 29.09 -18.47
N GLU A 163 -33.69 28.29 -17.59
CA GLU A 163 -33.81 26.82 -17.61
C GLU A 163 -35.08 26.31 -16.89
N VAL A 164 -35.70 27.14 -16.04
CA VAL A 164 -36.88 26.79 -15.22
C VAL A 164 -38.22 27.27 -15.83
N CYS A 165 -38.21 27.80 -17.07
CA CYS A 165 -39.39 28.17 -17.86
C CYS A 165 -39.47 27.32 -19.12
#